data_AF-A0A258MTH2-F1
#
_entry.id   AF-A0A258MTH2-F1
#
_cell.length_a   1.000
_cell.length_b   1.000
_cell.length_c   1.000
_cell.angle_alpha   90.00
_cell.angle_beta   90.00
_cell.angle_gamma   90.00
#
_symmetry.space_group_name_H-M   'P 1'
#
loop_
_entity.id
_entity.type
_entity.pdbx_description
1 polymer ?
#
loop_
_entity_poly.entity_id
_entity_poly.type
_entity_poly.pdbx_seq_one_letter_code
_entity_poly.pdbx_strand_id
1 'polypeptide(L)'
;RFTTEVAGAADLGAIGRGEDMEITTYLEHAMHSELQGNVADLCPVGALTHKPYAFHARPWELTKTESVDVMDAVGSNIRIDTRGREVMRILPRTNEAVNEEWISDKTRYVWDGLKAQRLDRPYVRKDGRLVPATWTEAFAVIAAKVKATAPARIGAILGDLSSVEEAFALKGLFDKLGSKNIDARQDGAVLNPALGRATYIFNAGIDGIEAADAILLIGTDPRHEASVLNARIRKRWRAGGLKVGVIGPRVDLTYPYEYLGAGPETLAELAGSGTFAEALKAAERPLVIVGQGAVARPDGAAVLSLAARVAVAVGAVKEGWNGFAVLHTAASRVGALDVGVVP
;
A
#
# COMPACT_ATOMS: atom_id res chain seq x y z
N ARG A 1 -15.21 10.36 -17.79
CA ARG A 1 -15.02 8.89 -17.92
C ARG A 1 -14.10 8.37 -16.83
N PHE A 2 -12.79 8.62 -16.88
CA PHE A 2 -11.85 8.12 -15.85
C PHE A 2 -12.31 8.34 -14.40
N THR A 3 -12.71 9.57 -14.07
CA THR A 3 -13.20 9.94 -12.74
C THR A 3 -14.36 9.05 -12.30
N THR A 4 -15.40 8.93 -13.12
CA THR A 4 -16.59 8.12 -12.82
C THR A 4 -16.29 6.61 -12.83
N GLU A 5 -15.48 6.16 -13.77
CA GLU A 5 -15.32 4.76 -14.13
C GLU A 5 -14.24 4.05 -13.31
N VAL A 6 -13.07 4.68 -13.16
CA VAL A 6 -11.87 4.13 -12.52
C VAL A 6 -11.68 4.69 -11.12
N ALA A 7 -11.71 6.01 -10.98
CA ALA A 7 -11.53 6.66 -9.68
C ALA A 7 -12.80 6.58 -8.80
N GLY A 8 -13.95 6.34 -9.42
CA GLY A 8 -15.25 6.30 -8.75
C GLY A 8 -15.70 7.60 -8.09
N ALA A 9 -15.14 8.73 -8.52
CA ALA A 9 -15.57 10.08 -8.14
C ALA A 9 -16.35 10.73 -9.30
N ALA A 10 -17.50 11.33 -9.00
CA ALA A 10 -18.37 11.94 -10.02
C ALA A 10 -18.10 13.44 -10.21
N ASP A 11 -16.88 13.90 -9.88
CA ASP A 11 -16.56 15.33 -9.73
C ASP A 11 -16.49 16.07 -11.07
N LEU A 12 -16.06 15.40 -12.14
CA LEU A 12 -15.90 15.98 -13.47
C LEU A 12 -17.03 15.55 -14.42
N GLY A 13 -17.65 16.53 -15.06
CA GLY A 13 -18.71 16.33 -16.04
C GLY A 13 -18.58 17.24 -17.25
N ALA A 14 -19.41 16.99 -18.27
CA ALA A 14 -19.61 17.89 -19.39
C ALA A 14 -20.90 18.69 -19.15
N ILE A 15 -20.79 20.01 -19.11
CA ILE A 15 -21.92 20.93 -19.01
C ILE A 15 -22.09 21.69 -20.33
N GLY A 16 -23.29 22.19 -20.60
CA GLY A 16 -23.59 22.87 -21.87
C GLY A 16 -23.83 21.90 -23.03
N ARG A 17 -23.83 22.43 -24.25
CA ARG A 17 -24.07 21.66 -25.49
C ARG A 17 -23.50 22.41 -26.69
N GLY A 18 -23.01 21.68 -27.68
CA GLY A 18 -22.46 22.27 -28.91
C GLY A 18 -21.04 22.78 -28.67
N GLU A 19 -20.73 23.95 -29.22
CA GLU A 19 -19.40 24.58 -29.07
C GLU A 19 -19.18 25.14 -27.66
N ASP A 20 -20.25 25.47 -26.94
CA ASP A 20 -20.22 25.96 -25.55
C ASP A 20 -20.21 24.81 -24.52
N MET A 21 -19.85 23.59 -24.93
CA MET A 21 -19.74 22.46 -24.01
C MET A 21 -18.42 22.52 -23.25
N GLU A 22 -18.49 22.58 -21.93
CA GLU A 22 -17.33 22.69 -21.05
C GLU A 22 -17.14 21.44 -20.20
N ILE A 23 -15.88 21.02 -20.06
CA ILE A 23 -15.50 19.99 -19.09
C ILE A 23 -15.09 20.69 -17.81
N THR A 24 -15.92 20.57 -16.76
CA THR A 24 -15.68 21.26 -15.49
C THR A 24 -16.25 20.46 -14.33
N THR A 25 -15.93 20.90 -13.13
CA THR A 25 -16.55 20.42 -11.89
C THR A 25 -17.87 21.14 -11.67
N TYR A 26 -18.93 20.39 -11.40
CA TYR A 26 -20.22 20.99 -11.05
C TYR A 26 -20.09 21.69 -9.68
N LEU A 27 -20.43 22.98 -9.60
CA LEU A 27 -20.40 23.81 -8.37
C LEU A 27 -19.01 24.17 -7.80
N GLU A 28 -17.98 24.40 -8.64
CA GLU A 28 -16.66 24.90 -8.22
C GLU A 28 -15.96 24.07 -7.10
N HIS A 29 -16.21 22.77 -7.05
CA HIS A 29 -15.57 21.89 -6.08
C HIS A 29 -14.21 21.39 -6.57
N ALA A 30 -13.25 21.29 -5.64
CA ALA A 30 -12.02 20.56 -5.91
C ALA A 30 -12.31 19.07 -6.09
N MET A 31 -11.61 18.44 -7.03
CA MET A 31 -11.56 16.99 -7.10
C MET A 31 -10.95 16.43 -5.80
N HIS A 32 -11.48 15.30 -5.33
CA HIS A 32 -11.11 14.75 -4.01
C HIS A 32 -10.74 13.26 -4.05
N SER A 33 -10.63 12.66 -5.23
CA SER A 33 -10.16 11.28 -5.35
C SER A 33 -8.66 11.18 -5.19
N GLU A 34 -8.22 10.14 -4.50
CA GLU A 34 -6.85 9.69 -4.36
C GLU A 34 -6.15 9.26 -5.67
N LEU A 35 -6.91 9.14 -6.78
CA LEU A 35 -6.42 8.78 -8.11
C LEU A 35 -6.62 9.89 -9.16
N GLN A 36 -7.07 11.08 -8.77
CA GLN A 36 -7.40 12.18 -9.69
C GLN A 36 -6.21 12.65 -10.57
N GLY A 37 -4.98 12.56 -10.08
CA GLY A 37 -3.80 13.02 -10.79
C GLY A 37 -3.53 12.29 -12.10
N ASN A 38 -4.06 11.06 -12.25
CA ASN A 38 -4.00 10.30 -13.49
C ASN A 38 -4.79 10.97 -14.64
N VAL A 39 -5.75 11.85 -14.33
CA VAL A 39 -6.50 12.59 -15.36
C VAL A 39 -5.58 13.46 -16.21
N ALA A 40 -4.52 14.02 -15.63
CA ALA A 40 -3.56 14.83 -16.38
C ALA A 40 -2.73 13.98 -17.37
N ASP A 41 -2.48 12.70 -17.08
CA ASP A 41 -1.79 11.79 -18.01
C ASP A 41 -2.68 11.41 -19.19
N LEU A 42 -3.99 11.30 -18.95
CA LEU A 42 -4.99 10.95 -19.96
C LEU A 42 -5.35 12.12 -20.88
N CYS A 43 -5.11 13.37 -20.45
CA CYS A 43 -5.49 14.54 -21.22
C CYS A 43 -4.56 14.71 -22.44
N PRO A 44 -5.07 14.59 -23.68
CA PRO A 44 -4.21 14.63 -24.86
C PRO A 44 -3.73 16.05 -25.22
N VAL A 45 -4.33 17.10 -24.65
CA VAL A 45 -4.21 18.49 -25.12
C VAL A 45 -3.60 19.48 -24.12
N GLY A 46 -3.17 19.03 -22.94
CA GLY A 46 -2.58 19.94 -21.93
C GLY A 46 -3.57 20.91 -21.28
N ALA A 47 -4.88 20.68 -21.43
CA ALA A 47 -5.91 21.40 -20.69
C ALA A 47 -5.85 21.06 -19.19
N LEU A 48 -5.52 19.81 -18.86
CA LEU A 48 -5.31 19.34 -17.50
C LEU A 48 -3.83 19.01 -17.33
N THR A 49 -3.17 19.68 -16.39
CA THR A 49 -1.74 19.54 -16.14
C THR A 49 -1.45 19.46 -14.65
N HIS A 50 -0.27 18.93 -14.31
CA HIS A 50 0.17 18.85 -12.92
C HIS A 50 0.58 20.23 -12.41
N LYS A 51 -0.24 20.81 -11.52
CA LYS A 51 0.05 22.10 -10.87
C LYS A 51 1.43 22.15 -10.17
N PRO A 52 1.87 21.12 -9.41
CA PRO A 52 3.19 21.14 -8.76
C PRO A 52 4.38 21.12 -9.73
N TYR A 53 4.18 20.64 -10.96
CA TYR A 53 5.21 20.55 -12.00
C TYR A 53 5.13 21.72 -13.02
N ALA A 54 4.08 22.54 -12.95
CA ALA A 54 3.80 23.57 -13.94
C ALA A 54 5.01 24.49 -14.17
N PHE A 55 5.43 24.58 -15.43
CA PHE A 55 6.53 25.44 -15.91
C PHE A 55 7.92 25.15 -15.33
N HIS A 56 8.13 24.04 -14.63
CA HIS A 56 9.42 23.72 -14.05
C HIS A 56 10.42 23.11 -15.05
N ALA A 57 9.97 22.30 -16.02
CA ALA A 57 10.82 21.68 -17.05
C ALA A 57 10.04 21.32 -18.32
N ARG A 58 10.75 20.91 -19.37
CA ARG A 58 10.18 20.37 -20.62
C ARG A 58 10.50 18.88 -20.81
N PRO A 59 9.62 18.09 -21.45
CA PRO A 59 9.80 16.62 -21.53
C PRO A 59 11.11 16.14 -22.17
N TRP A 60 11.73 16.94 -23.04
CA TRP A 60 13.01 16.63 -23.69
C TRP A 60 14.23 16.95 -22.83
N GLU A 61 14.08 17.73 -21.75
CA GLU A 61 15.15 18.05 -20.80
C GLU A 61 15.37 16.95 -19.77
N LEU A 62 14.43 15.99 -19.69
CA LEU A 62 14.32 15.06 -18.58
C LEU A 62 14.99 13.72 -18.89
N THR A 63 15.83 13.28 -17.96
CA THR A 63 16.34 11.90 -17.92
C THR A 63 15.28 11.02 -17.27
N LYS A 64 14.92 9.94 -17.96
CA LYS A 64 13.82 9.05 -17.59
C LYS A 64 14.40 7.78 -16.98
N THR A 65 14.07 7.49 -15.73
CA THR A 65 14.52 6.28 -15.04
C THR A 65 13.31 5.45 -14.65
N GLU A 66 13.26 4.20 -15.11
CA GLU A 66 12.23 3.26 -14.67
C GLU A 66 12.54 2.78 -13.25
N SER A 67 11.54 2.83 -12.37
CA SER A 67 11.67 2.53 -10.94
C SER A 67 10.36 1.95 -10.39
N VAL A 68 10.34 1.71 -9.07
CA VAL A 68 9.19 1.22 -8.32
C VAL A 68 8.82 2.22 -7.23
N ASP A 69 7.52 2.37 -6.98
CA ASP A 69 6.99 3.17 -5.89
C ASP A 69 7.14 2.47 -4.53
N VAL A 70 7.30 3.26 -3.47
CA VAL A 70 7.46 2.80 -2.09
C VAL A 70 6.45 3.43 -1.11
N MET A 71 5.48 4.21 -1.60
CA MET A 71 4.56 4.98 -0.75
C MET A 71 3.35 4.20 -0.23
N ASP A 72 3.14 3.01 -0.79
CA ASP A 72 2.24 1.98 -0.30
C ASP A 72 2.89 0.61 -0.56
N ALA A 73 2.22 -0.47 -0.18
CA ALA A 73 2.73 -1.83 -0.42
C ALA A 73 2.30 -2.43 -1.76
N VAL A 74 1.69 -1.65 -2.66
CA VAL A 74 1.33 -2.11 -4.01
C VAL A 74 2.59 -2.29 -4.86
N GLY A 75 3.58 -1.42 -4.66
CA GLY A 75 4.81 -1.42 -5.45
C GLY A 75 4.54 -1.03 -6.90
N SER A 76 3.76 0.03 -7.10
CA SER A 76 3.36 0.49 -8.43
C SER A 76 4.58 0.80 -9.31
N ASN A 77 4.54 0.42 -10.58
CA ASN A 77 5.63 0.69 -11.50
C ASN A 77 5.60 2.16 -11.93
N ILE A 78 6.73 2.84 -11.81
CA ILE A 78 6.85 4.27 -12.07
C ILE A 78 8.02 4.61 -12.98
N ARG A 79 7.97 5.81 -13.52
CA ARG A 79 9.06 6.48 -14.22
C ARG A 79 9.37 7.78 -13.49
N ILE A 80 10.60 7.88 -13.03
CA ILE A 80 11.13 9.06 -12.35
C ILE A 80 11.80 9.93 -13.41
N ASP A 81 11.22 11.11 -13.66
CA ASP A 81 11.79 12.08 -14.59
C ASP A 81 12.62 13.10 -13.79
N THR A 82 13.92 13.17 -14.09
CA THR A 82 14.89 14.02 -13.38
C THR A 82 15.51 15.07 -14.28
N ARG A 83 15.93 16.19 -13.69
CA ARG A 83 16.76 17.20 -14.35
C ARG A 83 17.94 17.53 -13.46
N GLY A 84 19.14 17.08 -13.86
CA GLY A 84 20.33 17.19 -13.03
C GLY A 84 20.18 16.35 -11.76
N ARG A 85 20.17 17.01 -10.59
CA ARG A 85 20.12 16.34 -9.27
C ARG A 85 18.71 16.28 -8.66
N GLU A 86 17.73 16.90 -9.29
CA GLU A 86 16.38 17.01 -8.77
C GLU A 86 15.40 16.11 -9.53
N VAL A 87 14.51 15.47 -8.77
CA VAL A 87 13.32 14.82 -9.33
C VAL A 87 12.33 15.91 -9.68
N MET A 88 11.83 15.89 -10.92
CA MET A 88 10.91 16.90 -11.43
C MET A 88 9.46 16.41 -11.43
N ARG A 89 9.24 15.13 -11.70
CA ARG A 89 7.92 14.48 -11.64
C ARG A 89 8.06 12.96 -11.59
N ILE A 90 6.98 12.31 -11.15
CA ILE A 90 6.82 10.86 -11.17
C ILE A 90 5.61 10.55 -12.04
N LEU A 91 5.78 9.65 -13.02
CA LEU A 91 4.73 9.20 -13.91
C LEU A 91 4.54 7.68 -13.80
N PRO A 92 3.35 7.14 -14.08
CA PRO A 92 3.13 5.70 -14.08
C PRO A 92 3.89 5.03 -15.23
N ARG A 93 4.20 3.74 -15.03
CA ARG A 93 4.63 2.82 -16.09
C ARG A 93 3.65 1.66 -16.16
N THR A 94 3.33 1.23 -17.37
CA THR A 94 2.37 0.15 -17.60
C THR A 94 2.85 -1.16 -16.98
N ASN A 95 2.01 -1.75 -16.13
CA ASN A 95 2.18 -3.11 -15.62
C ASN A 95 0.81 -3.73 -15.31
N GLU A 96 0.31 -4.54 -16.25
CA GLU A 96 -1.01 -5.19 -16.15
C GLU A 96 -1.19 -6.04 -14.89
N ALA A 97 -0.09 -6.59 -14.35
CA ALA A 97 -0.14 -7.44 -13.16
C ALA A 97 -0.22 -6.65 -11.83
N VAL A 98 0.10 -5.35 -11.84
CA VAL A 98 0.21 -4.52 -10.63
C VAL A 98 -0.71 -3.32 -10.72
N ASN A 99 -0.30 -2.30 -11.48
CA ASN A 99 -0.93 -0.99 -11.43
C ASN A 99 -1.63 -0.57 -12.73
N GLU A 100 -1.62 -1.44 -13.75
CA GLU A 100 -2.00 -1.09 -15.12
C GLU A 100 -1.25 0.19 -15.52
N GLU A 101 -1.95 1.29 -15.78
CA GLU A 101 -1.37 2.58 -16.13
C GLU A 101 -1.52 3.62 -15.00
N TRP A 102 -1.96 3.22 -13.80
CA TRP A 102 -2.36 4.14 -12.74
C TRP A 102 -1.33 4.21 -11.61
N ILE A 103 -1.28 5.35 -10.93
CA ILE A 103 -0.63 5.51 -9.62
C ILE A 103 -1.47 6.42 -8.72
N SER A 104 -1.30 6.28 -7.40
CA SER A 104 -1.96 7.19 -6.44
C SER A 104 -1.41 8.61 -6.53
N ASP A 105 -2.19 9.59 -6.10
CA ASP A 105 -1.75 10.98 -5.95
C ASP A 105 -0.59 11.11 -4.95
N LYS A 106 -0.55 10.25 -3.93
CA LYS A 106 0.55 10.15 -2.97
C LYS A 106 1.86 9.85 -3.71
N THR A 107 1.88 8.77 -4.51
CA THR A 107 3.02 8.38 -5.35
C THR A 107 3.42 9.50 -6.32
N ARG A 108 2.42 10.11 -6.96
CA ARG A 108 2.63 11.07 -8.05
C ARG A 108 3.26 12.38 -7.59
N TYR A 109 2.89 12.86 -6.41
CA TYR A 109 3.25 14.21 -5.96
C TYR A 109 4.30 14.26 -4.85
N VAL A 110 4.65 13.14 -4.23
CA VAL A 110 5.61 13.14 -3.10
C VAL A 110 7.05 13.52 -3.44
N TRP A 111 7.39 13.62 -4.73
CA TRP A 111 8.75 13.97 -5.15
C TRP A 111 9.21 15.34 -4.65
N ASP A 112 8.27 16.24 -4.30
CA ASP A 112 8.59 17.53 -3.70
C ASP A 112 9.21 17.41 -2.30
N GLY A 113 8.79 16.40 -1.53
CA GLY A 113 9.36 16.04 -0.24
C GLY A 113 10.80 15.51 -0.33
N LEU A 114 11.21 14.97 -1.48
CA LEU A 114 12.56 14.42 -1.66
C LEU A 114 13.66 15.49 -1.65
N LYS A 115 13.32 16.78 -1.81
CA LYS A 115 14.25 17.92 -1.73
C LYS A 115 14.14 18.72 -0.43
N ALA A 116 13.12 18.49 0.38
CA ALA A 116 12.87 19.22 1.62
C ALA A 116 13.23 18.38 2.85
N GLN A 117 13.75 19.03 3.91
CA GLN A 117 14.02 18.41 5.22
C GLN A 117 14.86 17.12 5.17
N ARG A 118 15.81 17.04 4.23
CA ARG A 118 16.68 15.86 4.07
C ARG A 118 17.78 15.83 5.13
N LEU A 119 18.06 14.63 5.65
CA LEU A 119 19.27 14.37 6.41
C LEU A 119 20.47 14.35 5.44
N ASP A 120 21.28 15.39 5.48
CA ASP A 120 22.40 15.62 4.56
C ASP A 120 23.76 15.15 5.10
N ARG A 121 23.87 15.02 6.43
CA ARG A 121 25.06 14.61 7.15
C ARG A 121 24.72 13.91 8.47
N PRO A 122 25.67 13.21 9.11
CA PRO A 122 25.47 12.67 10.45
C PRO A 122 25.34 13.78 11.51
N TYR A 123 24.57 13.50 12.56
CA TYR A 123 24.44 14.36 13.74
C TYR A 123 24.61 13.53 15.01
N VAL A 124 25.32 14.07 15.99
CA VAL A 124 25.55 13.44 17.31
C VAL A 124 24.99 14.36 18.39
N ARG A 125 24.36 13.79 19.42
CA ARG A 125 23.83 14.58 20.54
C ARG A 125 24.95 14.96 21.50
N LYS A 126 25.18 16.26 21.67
CA LYS A 126 26.11 16.87 22.64
C LYS A 126 25.34 17.91 23.44
N ASP A 127 25.43 17.87 24.77
CA ASP A 127 24.74 18.81 25.68
C ASP A 127 23.24 18.97 25.37
N GLY A 128 22.58 17.83 25.08
CA GLY A 128 21.15 17.78 24.79
C GLY A 128 20.75 18.19 23.37
N ARG A 129 21.65 18.68 22.51
CA ARG A 129 21.34 19.12 21.14
C ARG A 129 22.04 18.29 20.08
N LEU A 130 21.43 18.16 18.90
CA LEU A 130 22.05 17.51 17.74
C LEU A 130 23.07 18.48 17.12
N VAL A 131 24.31 18.03 17.00
CA VAL A 131 25.41 18.79 16.40
C VAL A 131 25.94 18.02 15.18
N PRO A 132 26.21 18.69 14.05
CA PRO A 132 26.84 18.06 12.89
C PRO A 132 28.11 17.28 13.26
N ALA A 133 28.28 16.09 12.69
CA ALA A 133 29.41 15.22 12.95
C ALA A 133 29.95 14.61 11.65
N THR A 134 31.18 14.10 11.70
CA THR A 134 31.74 13.27 10.62
C THR A 134 31.23 11.83 10.73
N TRP A 135 31.30 11.07 9.63
CA TRP A 135 31.00 9.64 9.66
C TRP A 135 31.87 8.87 10.67
N THR A 136 33.18 9.17 10.72
CA THR A 136 34.11 8.54 11.67
C THR A 136 33.69 8.78 13.12
N GLU A 137 33.32 10.02 13.46
CA GLU A 137 32.85 10.37 14.79
C GLU A 137 31.52 9.66 15.12
N ALA A 138 30.56 9.69 14.20
CA ALA A 138 29.26 9.05 14.39
C ALA A 138 29.40 7.54 14.64
N PHE A 139 30.20 6.84 13.82
CA PHE A 139 30.44 5.41 14.00
C PHE A 139 31.23 5.10 15.27
N ALA A 140 32.19 5.93 15.68
CA ALA A 140 32.90 5.74 16.94
C ALA A 140 31.95 5.82 18.14
N VAL A 141 31.01 6.78 18.13
CA VAL A 141 29.98 6.93 19.17
C VAL A 141 29.03 5.71 19.18
N ILE A 142 28.55 5.28 18.01
CA ILE A 142 27.70 4.10 17.88
C ILE A 142 28.41 2.87 18.44
N ALA A 143 29.65 2.62 18.01
CA ALA A 143 30.44 1.46 18.44
C ALA A 143 30.69 1.46 19.95
N ALA A 144 31.01 2.62 20.55
CA ALA A 144 31.20 2.75 21.99
C ALA A 144 29.92 2.41 22.78
N LYS A 145 28.76 2.88 22.33
CA LYS A 145 27.46 2.59 22.96
C LYS A 145 27.06 1.12 22.81
N VAL A 146 27.23 0.56 21.63
CA VAL A 146 26.94 -0.87 21.36
C VAL A 146 27.82 -1.77 22.22
N LYS A 147 29.13 -1.51 22.29
CA LYS A 147 30.07 -2.30 23.13
C LYS A 147 29.75 -2.24 24.62
N ALA A 148 29.23 -1.11 25.10
CA ALA A 148 28.87 -0.92 26.52
C ALA A 148 27.49 -1.49 26.88
N THR A 149 26.72 -2.00 25.90
CA THR A 149 25.33 -2.43 26.11
C THR A 149 25.22 -3.94 25.96
N ALA A 150 24.55 -4.61 26.90
CA ALA A 150 24.27 -6.03 26.79
C ALA A 150 23.39 -6.33 25.56
N PRO A 151 23.62 -7.45 24.83
CA PRO A 151 22.86 -7.78 23.61
C PRO A 151 21.34 -7.69 23.76
N ALA A 152 20.79 -8.22 24.87
CA ALA A 152 19.36 -8.20 25.15
C ALA A 152 18.72 -6.80 25.27
N ARG A 153 19.53 -5.74 25.39
CA ARG A 153 19.10 -4.34 25.47
C ARG A 153 19.30 -3.55 24.18
N ILE A 154 19.85 -4.19 23.14
CA ILE A 154 20.01 -3.59 21.82
C ILE A 154 18.79 -4.01 21.00
N GLY A 155 18.10 -3.05 20.40
CA GLY A 155 16.96 -3.29 19.52
C GLY A 155 17.01 -2.42 18.27
N ALA A 156 16.36 -2.86 17.20
CA ALA A 156 16.19 -2.08 15.99
C ALA A 156 14.77 -2.21 15.44
N ILE A 157 14.33 -1.10 14.84
CA ILE A 157 13.08 -1.01 14.09
C ILE A 157 13.47 -0.68 12.65
N LEU A 158 13.11 -1.54 11.70
CA LEU A 158 13.30 -1.27 10.28
C LEU A 158 12.20 -0.32 9.79
N GLY A 159 12.57 0.71 9.03
CA GLY A 159 11.64 1.71 8.52
C GLY A 159 10.77 1.18 7.37
N ASP A 160 9.58 1.73 7.21
CA ASP A 160 8.59 1.27 6.23
C ASP A 160 9.02 1.44 4.76
N LEU A 161 9.99 2.33 4.49
CA LEU A 161 10.53 2.63 3.15
C LEU A 161 11.89 1.95 2.87
N SER A 162 12.37 1.09 3.78
CA SER A 162 13.68 0.43 3.63
C SER A 162 13.68 -0.65 2.56
N SER A 163 14.84 -0.85 1.94
CA SER A 163 15.04 -1.92 0.95
C SER A 163 15.27 -3.28 1.62
N VAL A 164 15.20 -4.35 0.82
CA VAL A 164 15.46 -5.71 1.31
C VAL A 164 16.93 -5.90 1.66
N GLU A 165 17.84 -5.22 0.95
CA GLU A 165 19.27 -5.22 1.24
C GLU A 165 19.57 -4.59 2.60
N GLU A 166 18.89 -3.50 2.95
CA GLU A 166 18.99 -2.87 4.28
C GLU A 166 18.44 -3.81 5.37
N ALA A 167 17.30 -4.46 5.11
CA ALA A 167 16.71 -5.45 6.01
C ALA A 167 17.67 -6.61 6.28
N PHE A 168 18.30 -7.14 5.22
CA PHE A 168 19.30 -8.21 5.31
C PHE A 168 20.56 -7.77 6.05
N ALA A 169 21.08 -6.57 5.75
CA ALA A 169 22.25 -6.03 6.44
C ALA A 169 21.97 -5.81 7.93
N LEU A 170 20.80 -5.28 8.28
CA LEU A 170 20.36 -5.09 9.66
C LEU A 170 20.26 -6.43 10.40
N LYS A 171 19.61 -7.42 9.78
CA LYS A 171 19.49 -8.76 10.37
C LYS A 171 20.87 -9.37 10.61
N GLY A 172 21.76 -9.32 9.62
CA GLY A 172 23.12 -9.86 9.75
C GLY A 172 23.96 -9.16 10.82
N LEU A 173 23.74 -7.85 11.04
CA LEU A 173 24.35 -7.12 12.14
C LEU A 173 23.83 -7.62 13.50
N PHE A 174 22.51 -7.79 13.64
CA PHE A 174 21.88 -8.22 14.89
C PHE A 174 22.20 -9.68 15.26
N ASP A 175 22.26 -10.56 14.26
CA ASP A 175 22.72 -11.94 14.44
C ASP A 175 24.15 -11.96 15.05
N LYS A 176 25.05 -11.08 14.58
CA LYS A 176 26.42 -10.95 15.11
C LYS A 176 26.48 -10.28 16.48
N LEU A 177 25.56 -9.35 16.76
CA LEU A 177 25.43 -8.72 18.08
C LEU A 177 24.82 -9.66 19.12
N GLY A 178 24.24 -10.79 18.68
CA GLY A 178 23.55 -11.74 19.55
C GLY A 178 22.23 -11.18 20.12
N SER A 179 21.61 -10.23 19.44
CA SER A 179 20.31 -9.68 19.81
C SER A 179 19.25 -10.12 18.80
N LYS A 180 18.10 -10.55 19.33
CA LYS A 180 16.92 -10.88 18.52
C LYS A 180 15.91 -9.75 18.45
N ASN A 181 16.15 -8.62 19.12
CA ASN A 181 15.19 -7.52 19.19
C ASN A 181 15.18 -6.69 17.89
N ILE A 182 14.82 -7.31 16.77
CA ILE A 182 14.59 -6.63 15.49
C ILE A 182 13.13 -6.78 15.11
N ASP A 183 12.51 -5.71 14.64
CA ASP A 183 11.16 -5.80 14.10
C ASP A 183 11.02 -4.83 12.94
N ALA A 184 10.31 -5.25 11.90
CA ALA A 184 9.88 -4.34 10.85
C ALA A 184 8.46 -3.81 11.11
N ARG A 185 7.66 -4.47 11.95
CA ARG A 185 6.21 -4.22 12.14
C ARG A 185 5.94 -3.07 13.09
N GLN A 186 6.19 -1.85 12.63
CA GLN A 186 6.00 -0.60 13.39
C GLN A 186 4.57 -0.38 13.89
N ASP A 187 3.59 -0.95 13.19
CA ASP A 187 2.16 -0.92 13.49
C ASP A 187 1.73 -1.94 14.57
N GLY A 188 2.62 -2.84 14.98
CA GLY A 188 2.30 -3.93 15.90
C GLY A 188 1.59 -5.12 15.26
N ALA A 189 1.60 -5.23 13.92
CA ALA A 189 1.04 -6.39 13.23
C ALA A 189 1.63 -7.71 13.75
N VAL A 190 0.79 -8.73 13.94
CA VAL A 190 1.21 -10.03 14.50
C VAL A 190 1.75 -11.03 13.46
N LEU A 191 2.05 -10.57 12.24
CA LEU A 191 2.47 -11.43 11.12
C LEU A 191 3.84 -12.06 11.39
N ASN A 192 3.97 -13.37 11.23
CA ASN A 192 5.22 -14.09 11.51
C ASN A 192 5.60 -15.01 10.32
N PRO A 193 6.81 -14.86 9.74
CA PRO A 193 7.24 -15.69 8.62
C PRO A 193 7.39 -17.17 8.95
N ALA A 194 7.50 -17.56 10.23
CA ALA A 194 7.53 -18.95 10.66
C ALA A 194 6.24 -19.72 10.33
N LEU A 195 5.13 -19.02 10.09
CA LEU A 195 3.85 -19.62 9.67
C LEU A 195 3.78 -19.86 8.15
N GLY A 196 4.82 -19.49 7.40
CA GLY A 196 4.92 -19.64 5.95
C GLY A 196 4.53 -18.36 5.19
N ARG A 197 5.15 -18.18 4.02
CA ARG A 197 4.99 -16.96 3.22
C ARG A 197 3.54 -16.63 2.85
N ALA A 198 2.73 -17.66 2.62
CA ALA A 198 1.32 -17.52 2.27
C ALA A 198 0.47 -16.81 3.34
N THR A 199 0.94 -16.72 4.60
CA THR A 199 0.17 -16.09 5.68
C THR A 199 0.32 -14.57 5.73
N TYR A 200 1.17 -13.97 4.90
CA TYR A 200 1.42 -12.53 4.90
C TYR A 200 1.59 -11.95 3.49
N ILE A 201 1.17 -12.62 2.42
CA ILE A 201 1.21 -12.04 1.07
C ILE A 201 -0.18 -11.95 0.46
N PHE A 202 -0.29 -11.24 -0.64
CA PHE A 202 -1.47 -11.25 -1.48
C PHE A 202 -1.41 -12.45 -2.45
N ASN A 203 -1.80 -13.65 -1.98
CA ASN A 203 -1.50 -14.91 -2.68
C ASN A 203 -2.08 -15.01 -4.10
N ALA A 204 -3.24 -14.39 -4.35
CA ALA A 204 -3.88 -14.42 -5.67
C ALA A 204 -3.20 -13.52 -6.71
N GLY A 205 -2.22 -12.68 -6.31
CA GLY A 205 -1.76 -11.56 -7.11
C GLY A 205 -2.81 -10.44 -7.19
N ILE A 206 -2.38 -9.22 -7.54
CA ILE A 206 -3.31 -8.08 -7.69
C ILE A 206 -4.21 -8.31 -8.93
N ASP A 207 -3.67 -8.89 -9.98
CA ASP A 207 -4.39 -9.33 -11.18
C ASP A 207 -5.43 -10.42 -10.89
N GLY A 208 -5.21 -11.26 -9.89
CA GLY A 208 -6.17 -12.25 -9.42
C GLY A 208 -7.53 -11.66 -9.00
N ILE A 209 -7.57 -10.38 -8.62
CA ILE A 209 -8.81 -9.66 -8.31
C ILE A 209 -9.79 -9.69 -9.49
N GLU A 210 -9.29 -9.70 -10.73
CA GLU A 210 -10.14 -9.75 -11.93
C GLU A 210 -10.82 -11.10 -12.13
N ALA A 211 -10.28 -12.17 -11.54
CA ALA A 211 -10.89 -13.48 -11.58
C ALA A 211 -11.85 -13.73 -10.41
N ALA A 212 -11.82 -12.90 -9.36
CA ALA A 212 -12.65 -13.08 -8.18
C ALA A 212 -14.14 -12.83 -8.49
N ASP A 213 -15.03 -13.58 -7.84
CA ASP A 213 -16.49 -13.46 -7.97
C ASP A 213 -17.18 -13.15 -6.63
N ALA A 214 -16.48 -13.35 -5.51
CA ALA A 214 -16.83 -12.77 -4.21
C ALA A 214 -15.58 -12.29 -3.47
N ILE A 215 -15.66 -11.12 -2.82
CA ILE A 215 -14.58 -10.54 -2.03
C ILE A 215 -15.06 -10.26 -0.62
N LEU A 216 -14.30 -10.69 0.39
CA LEU A 216 -14.47 -10.31 1.78
C LEU A 216 -13.30 -9.44 2.22
N LEU A 217 -13.58 -8.20 2.63
CA LEU A 217 -12.63 -7.25 3.18
C LEU A 217 -12.71 -7.28 4.72
N ILE A 218 -11.59 -7.50 5.39
CA ILE A 218 -11.51 -7.63 6.85
C ILE A 218 -10.53 -6.59 7.40
N GLY A 219 -11.05 -5.59 8.13
CA GLY A 219 -10.29 -4.56 8.81
C GLY A 219 -9.33 -3.78 7.91
N THR A 220 -9.77 -3.50 6.68
CA THR A 220 -9.00 -2.76 5.66
C THR A 220 -9.83 -1.64 5.05
N ASP A 221 -9.18 -0.52 4.76
CA ASP A 221 -9.67 0.49 3.83
C ASP A 221 -8.74 0.52 2.59
N PRO A 222 -8.98 -0.34 1.58
CA PRO A 222 -8.10 -0.45 0.44
C PRO A 222 -8.04 0.85 -0.37
N ARG A 223 -9.03 1.76 -0.25
CA ARG A 223 -9.01 3.04 -0.95
C ARG A 223 -7.82 3.90 -0.52
N HIS A 224 -7.52 3.93 0.77
CA HIS A 224 -6.43 4.76 1.31
C HIS A 224 -5.14 3.96 1.55
N GLU A 225 -5.26 2.68 1.87
CA GLU A 225 -4.13 1.79 2.14
C GLU A 225 -3.39 1.39 0.84
N ALA A 226 -4.14 1.15 -0.23
CA ALA A 226 -3.63 0.67 -1.52
C ALA A 226 -4.55 1.09 -2.67
N SER A 227 -4.59 2.39 -2.98
CA SER A 227 -5.61 2.99 -3.84
C SER A 227 -5.77 2.33 -5.21
N VAL A 228 -4.66 1.90 -5.82
CA VAL A 228 -4.69 1.21 -7.12
C VAL A 228 -5.32 -0.18 -7.01
N LEU A 229 -5.08 -0.89 -5.90
CA LEU A 229 -5.76 -2.16 -5.62
C LEU A 229 -7.27 -1.97 -5.46
N ASN A 230 -7.71 -0.88 -4.80
CA ASN A 230 -9.13 -0.54 -4.74
C ASN A 230 -9.72 -0.27 -6.13
N ALA A 231 -8.97 0.38 -7.01
CA ALA A 231 -9.38 0.59 -8.41
C ALA A 231 -9.50 -0.73 -9.18
N ARG A 232 -8.66 -1.75 -8.90
CA ARG A 232 -8.80 -3.10 -9.47
C ARG A 232 -10.06 -3.81 -8.99
N ILE A 233 -10.38 -3.71 -7.70
CA ILE A 233 -11.66 -4.22 -7.15
C ILE A 233 -12.84 -3.51 -7.83
N ARG A 234 -12.77 -2.19 -7.97
CA ARG A 234 -13.80 -1.40 -8.67
C ARG A 234 -13.96 -1.85 -10.12
N LYS A 235 -12.87 -2.00 -10.87
CA LYS A 235 -12.86 -2.49 -12.25
C LYS A 235 -13.58 -3.83 -12.33
N ARG A 236 -13.26 -4.76 -11.43
CA ARG A 236 -13.93 -6.06 -11.36
C ARG A 236 -15.40 -5.94 -11.03
N TRP A 237 -15.77 -5.08 -10.08
CA TRP A 237 -17.17 -4.83 -9.71
C TRP A 237 -17.99 -4.30 -10.89
N ARG A 238 -17.43 -3.39 -11.68
CA ARG A 238 -18.10 -2.83 -12.87
C ARG A 238 -18.34 -3.85 -13.98
N ALA A 239 -17.55 -4.94 -14.04
CA ALA A 239 -17.81 -6.05 -14.95
C ALA A 239 -19.06 -6.88 -14.57
N GLY A 240 -19.62 -6.65 -13.37
CA GLY A 240 -20.85 -7.27 -12.90
C GLY A 240 -20.63 -8.60 -12.18
N GLY A 241 -21.63 -9.02 -11.39
CA GLY A 241 -21.65 -10.30 -10.68
C GLY A 241 -20.72 -10.41 -9.46
N LEU A 242 -19.87 -9.41 -9.18
CA LEU A 242 -19.00 -9.40 -8.01
C LEU A 242 -19.80 -9.04 -6.75
N LYS A 243 -19.71 -9.86 -5.71
CA LYS A 243 -20.20 -9.53 -4.37
C LYS A 243 -19.04 -9.08 -3.49
N VAL A 244 -19.17 -7.94 -2.83
CA VAL A 244 -18.16 -7.43 -1.89
C VAL A 244 -18.78 -7.28 -0.52
N GLY A 245 -18.17 -7.91 0.48
CA GLY A 245 -18.56 -7.83 1.88
C GLY A 245 -17.47 -7.16 2.71
N VAL A 246 -17.85 -6.36 3.70
CA VAL A 246 -16.91 -5.63 4.57
C VAL A 246 -17.18 -5.95 6.03
N ILE A 247 -16.12 -6.34 6.75
CA ILE A 247 -16.07 -6.39 8.21
C ILE A 247 -15.00 -5.41 8.67
N GLY A 248 -15.37 -4.41 9.46
CA GLY A 248 -14.44 -3.38 9.94
C GLY A 248 -15.04 -1.99 9.85
N PRO A 249 -14.25 -0.94 9.62
CA PRO A 249 -14.78 0.42 9.54
C PRO A 249 -15.69 0.61 8.32
N ARG A 250 -16.77 1.40 8.48
CA ARG A 250 -17.60 1.87 7.37
C ARG A 250 -16.89 2.99 6.63
N VAL A 251 -16.34 2.67 5.46
CA VAL A 251 -15.60 3.61 4.62
C VAL A 251 -16.21 3.68 3.22
N ASP A 252 -16.00 4.79 2.52
CA ASP A 252 -16.41 4.91 1.12
C ASP A 252 -15.34 4.27 0.22
N LEU A 253 -15.65 3.09 -0.33
CA LEU A 253 -14.76 2.35 -1.23
C LEU A 253 -14.93 2.73 -2.71
N THR A 254 -15.77 3.72 -3.02
CA THR A 254 -16.21 4.13 -4.36
C THR A 254 -17.20 3.18 -5.04
N TYR A 255 -17.35 1.94 -4.59
CA TYR A 255 -18.34 0.97 -5.08
C TYR A 255 -19.21 0.46 -3.92
N PRO A 256 -20.46 0.04 -4.18
CA PRO A 256 -21.33 -0.52 -3.16
C PRO A 256 -20.78 -1.86 -2.64
N TYR A 257 -21.00 -2.11 -1.36
CA TYR A 257 -20.65 -3.35 -0.68
C TYR A 257 -21.71 -3.70 0.38
N GLU A 258 -21.76 -4.96 0.77
CA GLU A 258 -22.56 -5.43 1.90
C GLU A 258 -21.76 -5.23 3.19
N TYR A 259 -22.24 -4.35 4.07
CA TYR A 259 -21.60 -4.16 5.36
C TYR A 259 -22.07 -5.24 6.34
N LEU A 260 -21.16 -6.11 6.74
CA LEU A 260 -21.46 -7.30 7.55
C LEU A 260 -21.36 -6.98 9.05
N GLY A 261 -20.42 -6.13 9.45
CA GLY A 261 -20.21 -5.79 10.85
C GLY A 261 -18.90 -5.05 11.12
N ALA A 262 -18.69 -4.63 12.36
CA ALA A 262 -17.53 -3.83 12.75
C ALA A 262 -16.37 -4.64 13.34
N GLY A 263 -16.66 -5.82 13.91
CA GLY A 263 -15.73 -6.50 14.81
C GLY A 263 -15.51 -8.00 14.53
N PRO A 264 -14.58 -8.62 15.27
CA PRO A 264 -14.22 -10.02 15.14
C PRO A 264 -15.38 -11.00 15.38
N GLU A 265 -16.39 -10.61 16.15
CA GLU A 265 -17.60 -11.39 16.41
C GLU A 265 -18.35 -11.72 15.12
N THR A 266 -18.52 -10.76 14.21
CA THR A 266 -19.13 -10.96 12.89
C THR A 266 -18.31 -11.91 12.04
N LEU A 267 -16.98 -11.81 12.13
CA LEU A 267 -16.08 -12.73 11.44
C LEU A 267 -16.22 -14.17 11.98
N ALA A 268 -16.54 -14.33 13.27
CA ALA A 268 -16.75 -15.63 13.88
C ALA A 268 -18.08 -16.25 13.45
N GLU A 269 -19.13 -15.44 13.35
CA GLU A 269 -20.44 -15.86 12.84
C GLU A 269 -20.35 -16.32 11.38
N LEU A 270 -19.61 -15.58 10.54
CA LEU A 270 -19.37 -15.93 9.13
C LEU A 270 -18.63 -17.26 8.95
N ALA A 271 -17.83 -17.68 9.93
CA ALA A 271 -17.17 -18.98 9.91
C ALA A 271 -18.16 -20.15 10.08
N GLY A 272 -19.36 -19.91 10.63
CA GLY A 272 -20.39 -20.91 10.85
C GLY A 272 -21.58 -20.83 9.90
N SER A 273 -22.22 -19.65 9.80
CA SER A 273 -23.47 -19.45 9.05
C SER A 273 -23.74 -17.98 8.72
N GLY A 274 -24.32 -17.69 7.56
CA GLY A 274 -24.76 -16.33 7.19
C GLY A 274 -25.02 -16.20 5.69
N THR A 275 -25.85 -15.23 5.28
CA THR A 275 -26.21 -15.01 3.87
C THR A 275 -24.98 -14.74 2.99
N PHE A 276 -24.04 -13.94 3.50
CA PHE A 276 -22.79 -13.66 2.79
C PHE A 276 -21.81 -14.84 2.82
N ALA A 277 -21.81 -15.66 3.88
CA ALA A 277 -21.02 -16.88 3.92
C ALA A 277 -21.45 -17.88 2.84
N GLU A 278 -22.76 -18.04 2.61
CA GLU A 278 -23.28 -18.87 1.51
C GLU A 278 -22.93 -18.27 0.14
N ALA A 279 -22.94 -16.95 0.00
CA ALA A 279 -22.46 -16.29 -1.21
C ALA A 279 -20.97 -16.54 -1.48
N LEU A 280 -20.12 -16.53 -0.44
CA LEU A 280 -18.69 -16.86 -0.55
C LEU A 280 -18.47 -18.34 -0.88
N LYS A 281 -19.25 -19.27 -0.30
CA LYS A 281 -19.17 -20.71 -0.61
C LYS A 281 -19.63 -21.04 -2.02
N ALA A 282 -20.61 -20.29 -2.54
CA ALA A 282 -21.11 -20.47 -3.90
C ALA A 282 -20.17 -19.86 -4.97
N ALA A 283 -19.20 -19.03 -4.56
CA ALA A 283 -18.23 -18.43 -5.45
C ALA A 283 -17.19 -19.47 -5.92
N GLU A 284 -16.83 -19.40 -7.20
CA GLU A 284 -15.77 -20.21 -7.81
C GLU A 284 -14.39 -19.71 -7.38
N ARG A 285 -14.21 -18.40 -7.21
CA ARG A 285 -12.93 -17.76 -6.86
C ARG A 285 -13.12 -16.73 -5.75
N PRO A 286 -13.50 -17.15 -4.53
CA PRO A 286 -13.66 -16.25 -3.41
C PRO A 286 -12.30 -15.71 -2.95
N LEU A 287 -12.25 -14.42 -2.64
CA LEU A 287 -11.05 -13.71 -2.20
C LEU A 287 -11.30 -13.09 -0.82
N VAL A 288 -10.49 -13.43 0.17
CA VAL A 288 -10.54 -12.93 1.55
C VAL A 288 -9.31 -12.07 1.78
N ILE A 289 -9.50 -10.75 1.89
CA ILE A 289 -8.44 -9.76 2.05
C ILE A 289 -8.44 -9.25 3.50
N VAL A 290 -7.33 -9.45 4.19
CA VAL A 290 -7.11 -9.03 5.57
C VAL A 290 -6.17 -7.82 5.60
N GLY A 291 -6.62 -6.69 6.12
CA GLY A 291 -5.80 -5.48 6.26
C GLY A 291 -4.97 -5.43 7.52
N GLN A 292 -4.07 -4.44 7.58
CA GLN A 292 -3.27 -4.18 8.78
C GLN A 292 -4.15 -3.79 9.99
N GLY A 293 -5.29 -3.12 9.78
CA GLY A 293 -6.22 -2.79 10.85
C GLY A 293 -6.81 -4.01 11.58
N ALA A 294 -6.85 -5.17 10.92
CA ALA A 294 -7.26 -6.44 11.54
C ALA A 294 -6.14 -7.10 12.36
N VAL A 295 -4.89 -7.03 11.87
CA VAL A 295 -3.75 -7.79 12.43
C VAL A 295 -2.87 -6.99 13.39
N ALA A 296 -2.99 -5.66 13.42
CA ALA A 296 -2.28 -4.77 14.34
C ALA A 296 -2.95 -4.62 15.72
N ARG A 297 -4.12 -5.25 15.90
CA ARG A 297 -4.86 -5.22 17.17
C ARG A 297 -4.25 -6.16 18.22
N PRO A 298 -4.52 -5.97 19.52
CA PRO A 298 -4.11 -6.91 20.56
C PRO A 298 -4.61 -8.35 20.33
N ASP A 299 -5.79 -8.51 19.74
CA ASP A 299 -6.41 -9.79 19.34
C ASP A 299 -6.09 -10.20 17.89
N GLY A 300 -5.16 -9.52 17.22
CA GLY A 300 -4.89 -9.67 15.79
C GLY A 300 -4.53 -11.10 15.36
N ALA A 301 -3.89 -11.88 16.23
CA ALA A 301 -3.56 -13.28 15.95
C ALA A 301 -4.82 -14.16 15.89
N ALA A 302 -5.80 -13.90 16.76
CA ALA A 302 -7.09 -14.59 16.74
C ALA A 302 -7.88 -14.19 15.49
N VAL A 303 -7.88 -12.90 15.14
CA VAL A 303 -8.55 -12.39 13.92
C VAL A 303 -7.94 -13.00 12.66
N LEU A 304 -6.61 -13.05 12.55
CA LEU A 304 -5.91 -13.67 11.42
C LEU A 304 -6.22 -15.17 11.32
N SER A 305 -6.17 -15.90 12.45
CA SER A 305 -6.53 -17.31 12.49
C SER A 305 -7.97 -17.53 12.04
N LEU A 306 -8.90 -16.65 12.43
CA LEU A 306 -10.30 -16.77 12.08
C LEU A 306 -10.55 -16.45 10.61
N ALA A 307 -9.91 -15.40 10.07
CA ALA A 307 -9.95 -15.08 8.65
C ALA A 307 -9.40 -16.23 7.79
N ALA A 308 -8.31 -16.87 8.22
CA ALA A 308 -7.76 -18.05 7.54
C ALA A 308 -8.75 -19.24 7.58
N ARG A 309 -9.43 -19.48 8.71
CA ARG A 309 -10.48 -20.51 8.80
C ARG A 309 -11.64 -20.22 7.87
N VAL A 310 -12.10 -18.97 7.79
CA VAL A 310 -13.13 -18.54 6.84
C VAL A 310 -12.68 -18.80 5.40
N ALA A 311 -11.47 -18.39 5.04
CA ALA A 311 -10.91 -18.60 3.70
C ALA A 311 -10.88 -20.09 3.30
N VAL A 312 -10.49 -20.97 4.22
CA VAL A 312 -10.53 -22.43 3.99
C VAL A 312 -11.97 -22.93 3.87
N ALA A 313 -12.86 -22.51 4.77
CA ALA A 313 -14.26 -22.98 4.82
C ALA A 313 -15.06 -22.58 3.57
N VAL A 314 -14.74 -21.45 2.95
CA VAL A 314 -15.40 -20.98 1.71
C VAL A 314 -14.69 -21.44 0.43
N GLY A 315 -13.64 -22.26 0.52
CA GLY A 315 -12.91 -22.75 -0.65
C GLY A 315 -12.04 -21.69 -1.35
N ALA A 316 -11.66 -20.62 -0.63
CA ALA A 316 -10.71 -19.63 -1.14
C ALA A 316 -9.28 -20.19 -1.21
N VAL A 317 -8.97 -21.27 -0.50
CA VAL A 317 -7.68 -21.95 -0.55
C VAL A 317 -7.86 -23.35 -1.13
N LYS A 318 -7.55 -23.51 -2.42
CA LYS A 318 -7.66 -24.78 -3.15
C LYS A 318 -6.61 -24.88 -4.26
N GLU A 319 -6.49 -26.06 -4.87
CA GLU A 319 -5.61 -26.22 -6.04
C GLU A 319 -6.06 -25.28 -7.17
N GLY A 320 -5.11 -24.51 -7.72
CA GLY A 320 -5.37 -23.52 -8.78
C GLY A 320 -5.93 -22.17 -8.31
N TRP A 321 -6.27 -21.99 -7.03
CA TRP A 321 -6.73 -20.71 -6.50
C TRP A 321 -6.39 -20.53 -5.01
N ASN A 322 -5.62 -19.49 -4.70
CA ASN A 322 -5.35 -19.08 -3.32
C ASN A 322 -5.79 -17.62 -3.11
N GLY A 323 -7.06 -17.46 -2.81
CA GLY A 323 -7.72 -16.21 -2.48
C GLY A 323 -7.58 -15.78 -1.02
N PHE A 324 -6.67 -16.34 -0.21
CA PHE A 324 -6.33 -15.73 1.07
C PHE A 324 -5.29 -14.63 0.83
N ALA A 325 -5.55 -13.39 1.25
CA ALA A 325 -4.66 -12.27 0.98
C ALA A 325 -4.47 -11.39 2.22
N VAL A 326 -3.24 -10.96 2.46
CA VAL A 326 -2.94 -9.94 3.46
C VAL A 326 -2.51 -8.65 2.75
N LEU A 327 -3.26 -7.57 2.99
CA LEU A 327 -2.96 -6.25 2.45
C LEU A 327 -2.03 -5.50 3.41
N HIS A 328 -0.88 -5.10 2.90
CA HIS A 328 0.10 -4.29 3.63
C HIS A 328 -0.06 -2.81 3.32
N THR A 329 0.38 -1.96 4.26
CA THR A 329 0.40 -0.50 4.10
C THR A 329 1.82 0.04 3.87
N ALA A 330 2.84 -0.77 4.10
CA ALA A 330 4.26 -0.40 4.03
C ALA A 330 5.02 -1.26 3.01
N ALA A 331 5.80 -0.61 2.13
CA ALA A 331 6.54 -1.26 1.04
C ALA A 331 7.60 -2.25 1.52
N SER A 332 8.31 -1.94 2.61
CA SER A 332 9.37 -2.81 3.15
C SER A 332 8.85 -4.09 3.80
N ARG A 333 7.57 -4.13 4.21
CA ARG A 333 7.05 -5.12 5.16
C ARG A 333 7.21 -6.55 4.66
N VAL A 334 6.79 -6.85 3.43
CA VAL A 334 6.88 -8.21 2.87
C VAL A 334 8.34 -8.65 2.73
N GLY A 335 9.21 -7.80 2.21
CA GLY A 335 10.64 -8.10 2.06
C GLY A 335 11.34 -8.32 3.40
N ALA A 336 11.00 -7.52 4.41
CA ALA A 336 11.53 -7.67 5.76
C ALA A 336 11.07 -8.99 6.41
N LEU A 337 9.81 -9.40 6.22
CA LEU A 337 9.30 -10.69 6.67
C LEU A 337 9.97 -11.85 5.93
N ASP A 338 10.18 -11.74 4.61
CA ASP A 338 10.88 -12.75 3.78
C ASP A 338 12.32 -12.99 4.27
N VAL A 339 12.99 -11.95 4.78
CA VAL A 339 14.35 -12.05 5.36
C VAL A 339 14.35 -12.44 6.84
N GLY A 340 13.18 -12.41 7.50
CA GLY A 340 13.03 -12.76 8.92
C GLY A 340 13.43 -11.65 9.88
N VAL A 341 13.11 -10.38 9.54
CA VAL A 341 13.24 -9.23 10.45
C VAL A 341 12.03 -9.18 11.39
N VAL A 342 11.98 -10.15 12.29
CA VAL A 342 11.02 -10.26 13.39
C VAL A 342 11.74 -10.75 14.66
N PRO A 343 11.17 -10.52 15.86
CA PRO A 343 11.79 -10.92 17.11
C PRO A 343 11.97 -12.43 17.34
#